data_AF-A0A1V0N2M5-F1
#
_entry.id   AF-A0A1V0N2M5-F1
#
_cell.length_a   1.000
_cell.length_b   1.000
_cell.length_c   1.000
_cell.angle_alpha   90.00
_cell.angle_beta   90.00
_cell.angle_gamma   90.00
#
_symmetry.space_group_name_H-M   'P 1'
#
loop_
_entity.id
_entity.type
_entity.pdbx_description
1 polymer ?
#
loop_
_entity_poly.entity_id
_entity_poly.type
_entity_poly.pdbx_seq_one_letter_code
_entity_poly.pdbx_strand_id
1 'polypeptide(L)'
;MSLIVRTLIRLSDHEMENELASKVYINVPKKVLEMYTIKVGCLLNGTIEQIKKFIDENESLNPQIRTGPKDYTQIIGSRVKMIFYSGQGEEAKDYLFFPKQIAIKLTSYAIFPNDYIVKLKLDFISCGWKHTKLYSQTSVNVDDTEQYYD
;
A
#
# COMPACT_ATOMS: atom_id res chain seq x y z
N MET A 1 16.97 -8.42 2.96
CA MET A 1 16.46 -8.14 1.60
C MET A 1 14.97 -7.94 1.71
N SER A 2 14.43 -6.94 1.03
CA SER A 2 13.03 -6.51 1.17
C SER A 2 12.60 -5.72 -0.06
N LEU A 3 11.33 -5.82 -0.42
CA LEU A 3 10.70 -4.95 -1.41
C LEU A 3 10.18 -3.70 -0.70
N ILE A 4 10.71 -2.53 -1.05
CA ILE A 4 10.20 -1.25 -0.57
C ILE A 4 9.19 -0.74 -1.59
N VAL A 5 7.96 -0.49 -1.15
CA VAL A 5 6.90 0.08 -1.98
C VAL A 5 6.49 1.41 -1.40
N ARG A 6 6.54 2.47 -2.21
CA ARG A 6 6.01 3.79 -1.88
C ARG A 6 4.95 4.17 -2.90
N THR A 7 3.75 4.47 -2.43
CA THR A 7 2.59 4.66 -3.32
C THR A 7 1.43 5.30 -2.58
N LEU A 8 0.49 5.86 -3.33
CA LEU A 8 -0.76 6.37 -2.80
C LEU A 8 -1.64 5.22 -2.26
N ILE A 9 -2.31 5.47 -1.15
CA ILE A 9 -3.38 4.62 -0.63
C ILE A 9 -4.63 4.85 -1.49
N ARG A 10 -5.27 3.78 -1.93
CA ARG A 10 -6.46 3.80 -2.80
C ARG A 10 -7.64 3.09 -2.13
N LEU A 11 -8.83 3.35 -2.65
CA LEU A 11 -10.07 2.67 -2.25
C LEU A 11 -10.63 1.96 -3.47
N SER A 12 -10.98 0.69 -3.31
CA SER A 12 -11.60 -0.10 -4.38
C SER A 12 -13.11 0.07 -4.32
N ASP A 13 -13.73 0.27 -5.47
CA ASP A 13 -15.19 0.28 -5.60
C ASP A 13 -15.77 -1.15 -5.62
N HIS A 14 -14.94 -2.16 -5.86
CA HIS A 14 -15.34 -3.56 -5.94
C HIS A 14 -15.61 -4.18 -4.57
N GLU A 15 -16.54 -5.14 -4.54
CA GLU A 15 -16.70 -6.03 -3.40
C GLU A 15 -15.56 -7.05 -3.35
N MET A 16 -15.01 -7.26 -2.15
CA MET A 16 -13.90 -8.18 -1.96
C MET A 16 -14.43 -9.55 -1.60
N GLU A 17 -14.09 -10.56 -2.40
CA GLU A 17 -14.44 -11.97 -2.14
C GLU A 17 -13.78 -12.49 -0.85
N ASN A 18 -12.62 -11.94 -0.48
CA ASN A 18 -11.91 -12.31 0.74
C ASN A 18 -12.38 -11.48 1.94
N GLU A 19 -13.05 -12.13 2.89
CA GLU A 19 -13.58 -11.47 4.10
C GLU A 19 -12.52 -10.81 4.99
N LEU A 20 -11.24 -11.16 4.85
CA LEU A 20 -10.15 -10.55 5.61
C LEU A 20 -9.58 -9.29 4.93
N ALA A 21 -9.85 -9.12 3.63
CA ALA A 21 -9.44 -7.95 2.87
C ALA A 21 -10.33 -6.75 3.21
N SER A 22 -9.70 -5.58 3.34
CA SER A 22 -10.42 -4.30 3.28
C SER A 22 -10.54 -3.84 1.83
N LYS A 23 -11.38 -2.84 1.56
CA LYS A 23 -11.40 -2.14 0.26
C LYS A 23 -10.21 -1.19 0.07
N VAL A 24 -9.39 -0.99 1.10
CA VAL A 24 -8.22 -0.10 1.05
C VAL A 24 -7.05 -0.88 0.48
N TYR A 25 -6.37 -0.33 -0.51
CA TYR A 25 -5.29 -1.02 -1.22
C TYR A 25 -4.19 -0.07 -1.67
N ILE A 26 -3.13 -0.65 -2.19
CA ILE A 26 -2.10 0.04 -2.94
C ILE A 26 -1.83 -0.67 -4.27
N ASN A 27 -1.37 0.10 -5.25
CA ASN A 27 -0.89 -0.42 -6.52
C ASN A 27 0.58 -0.81 -6.44
N VAL A 28 0.94 -1.87 -7.16
CA VAL A 28 2.33 -2.27 -7.40
C VAL A 28 2.48 -2.63 -8.87
N PRO A 29 3.54 -2.18 -9.58
CA PRO A 29 3.81 -2.58 -10.94
C PRO A 29 3.85 -4.10 -11.06
N LYS A 30 3.08 -4.63 -12.01
CA LYS A 30 2.91 -6.07 -12.20
C LYS A 30 4.26 -6.80 -12.36
N LYS A 31 5.16 -6.23 -13.16
CA LYS A 31 6.53 -6.73 -13.39
C LYS A 31 7.33 -6.95 -12.10
N VAL A 32 7.09 -6.16 -11.05
CA VAL A 32 7.80 -6.26 -9.77
C VAL A 32 7.34 -7.49 -8.97
N LEU A 33 6.06 -7.84 -9.06
CA LEU A 33 5.50 -8.98 -8.34
C LEU A 33 5.59 -10.27 -9.17
N GLU A 34 5.59 -10.17 -10.49
CA GLU A 34 5.80 -11.29 -11.41
C GLU A 34 7.13 -12.03 -11.17
N MET A 35 8.21 -11.33 -10.80
CA MET A 35 9.49 -11.99 -10.49
C MET A 35 9.42 -12.97 -9.31
N TYR A 36 8.37 -12.89 -8.50
CA TYR A 36 8.14 -13.76 -7.37
C TYR A 36 7.07 -14.83 -7.62
N THR A 37 6.46 -14.89 -8.81
CA THR A 37 5.42 -15.88 -9.18
C THR A 37 4.31 -16.01 -8.14
N ILE A 38 3.85 -14.88 -7.60
CA ILE A 38 2.87 -14.82 -6.51
C ILE A 38 1.49 -15.20 -7.04
N LYS A 39 0.74 -16.02 -6.29
CA LYS A 39 -0.64 -16.38 -6.62
C LYS A 39 -1.63 -15.45 -5.92
N VAL A 40 -2.75 -15.16 -6.58
CA VAL A 40 -3.87 -14.40 -5.98
C VAL A 40 -4.26 -15.01 -4.62
N GLY A 41 -4.53 -14.14 -3.65
CA GLY A 41 -4.83 -14.51 -2.26
C GLY A 41 -3.60 -14.75 -1.37
N CYS A 42 -2.39 -14.80 -1.93
CA CYS A 42 -1.18 -14.85 -1.11
C CYS A 42 -0.98 -13.57 -0.30
N LEU A 43 -0.30 -13.68 0.83
CA LEU A 43 -0.04 -12.59 1.75
C LEU A 43 1.38 -12.07 1.59
N LEU A 44 1.54 -10.78 1.30
CA LEU A 44 2.81 -10.08 1.38
C LEU A 44 2.94 -9.47 2.77
N ASN A 45 3.94 -9.94 3.51
CA ASN A 45 4.14 -9.60 4.91
C ASN A 45 5.24 -8.56 5.01
N GLY A 46 5.01 -7.55 5.83
CA GLY A 46 5.95 -6.45 5.96
C GLY A 46 5.59 -5.51 7.10
N THR A 47 6.13 -4.30 7.00
CA THR A 47 5.99 -3.25 8.00
C THR A 47 5.69 -1.92 7.31
N ILE A 48 4.82 -1.11 7.93
CA ILE A 48 4.61 0.28 7.51
C ILE A 48 5.80 1.11 8.02
N GLU A 49 6.60 1.68 7.12
CA GLU A 49 7.76 2.50 7.49
C GLU A 49 7.42 3.99 7.57
N GLN A 50 6.48 4.45 6.76
CA GLN A 50 6.13 5.87 6.70
C GLN A 50 4.71 6.08 6.18
N ILE A 51 4.06 7.13 6.65
CA ILE A 51 2.83 7.68 6.10
C ILE A 51 3.02 9.19 5.93
N LYS A 52 2.67 9.72 4.77
CA LYS A 52 2.78 11.14 4.46
C LYS A 52 1.51 11.60 3.75
N LYS A 53 0.96 12.76 4.14
CA LYS A 53 -0.13 13.38 3.39
C LYS A 53 0.36 13.72 1.98
N PHE A 54 -0.37 13.26 0.98
CA PHE A 54 -0.24 13.71 -0.40
C PHE A 54 -0.77 15.13 -0.46
N ILE A 55 0.08 16.07 -0.85
CA ILE A 55 -0.29 17.47 -1.02
C ILE A 55 -0.36 17.67 -2.53
N ASP A 56 -1.55 17.89 -3.06
CA ASP A 56 -1.71 18.37 -4.43
C ASP A 56 -1.38 19.87 -4.41
N GLU A 57 -0.35 20.28 -5.15
CA GLU A 57 0.07 21.69 -5.21
C GLU A 57 -0.99 22.59 -5.88
N ASN A 58 -1.98 22.00 -6.57
CA ASN A 58 -3.11 22.73 -7.16
C ASN A 58 -4.27 22.96 -6.18
N GLU A 59 -4.29 22.30 -5.01
CA GLU A 59 -5.11 22.77 -3.89
C GLU A 59 -4.44 24.01 -3.30
N SER A 60 -4.75 25.16 -3.90
CA SER A 60 -4.62 26.48 -3.29
C SER A 60 -5.09 26.36 -1.84
N LEU A 61 -4.11 26.35 -0.93
CA LEU A 61 -4.26 26.25 0.51
C LEU A 61 -5.48 27.06 0.97
N ASN A 62 -6.61 26.38 1.21
CA ASN A 62 -7.60 26.94 2.10
C ASN A 62 -6.96 26.85 3.50
N PRO A 63 -6.50 27.95 4.10
CA PRO A 63 -5.57 27.90 5.25
C PRO A 63 -6.21 27.36 6.54
N GLN A 64 -7.50 27.00 6.50
CA GLN A 64 -8.29 26.65 7.67
C GLN A 64 -8.19 25.19 8.09
N ILE A 65 -7.64 24.29 7.27
CA ILE A 65 -7.39 22.91 7.69
C ILE A 65 -5.91 22.74 8.00
N ARG A 66 -5.43 23.49 9.00
CA ARG A 66 -4.24 23.08 9.76
C ARG A 66 -4.62 21.85 10.57
N THR A 67 -4.64 20.68 9.93
CA THR A 67 -4.44 19.43 10.68
C THR A 67 -3.07 19.54 11.30
N GLY A 68 -3.00 19.76 12.62
CA GLY A 68 -1.75 19.74 13.37
C GLY A 68 -0.97 18.45 13.11
N PRO A 69 0.31 18.38 13.52
CA PRO A 69 1.11 17.17 13.32
C PRO A 69 0.37 15.97 13.92
N LYS A 70 -0.19 15.13 13.04
CA LYS A 70 -0.81 13.88 13.46
C LYS A 70 0.32 12.93 13.79
N ASP A 71 0.36 12.50 15.05
CA ASP A 71 1.31 11.48 15.47
C ASP A 71 0.89 10.12 14.90
N TYR A 72 1.64 9.63 13.91
CA TYR A 72 1.44 8.32 13.28
C TYR A 72 2.30 7.22 13.90
N THR A 73 2.96 7.44 15.03
CA THR A 73 3.86 6.47 15.67
C THR A 73 3.20 5.13 15.98
N GLN A 74 1.89 5.10 16.19
CA GLN A 74 1.13 3.87 16.44
C GLN A 74 0.88 3.04 15.16
N ILE A 75 1.00 3.65 13.99
CA ILE A 75 0.84 2.99 12.69
C ILE A 75 2.20 2.67 12.08
N ILE A 76 3.15 3.60 12.17
CA ILE A 76 4.53 3.37 11.75
C ILE A 76 5.12 2.24 12.63
N GLY A 77 5.79 1.28 11.99
CA GLY A 77 6.27 0.06 12.65
C GLY A 77 5.22 -1.05 12.79
N SER A 78 3.94 -0.79 12.47
CA SER A 78 2.92 -1.84 12.46
C SER A 78 3.24 -2.88 11.39
N ARG A 79 3.18 -4.16 11.79
CA ARG A 79 3.24 -5.29 10.87
C ARG A 79 1.96 -5.33 10.04
N VAL A 80 2.12 -5.59 8.74
CA VAL A 80 1.02 -5.70 7.79
C VAL A 80 1.12 -7.00 7.01
N LYS A 81 -0.03 -7.62 6.75
CA LYS A 81 -0.17 -8.81 5.90
C LYS A 81 -1.10 -8.44 4.74
N MET A 82 -0.51 -7.87 3.70
CA MET A 82 -1.25 -7.38 2.53
C MET A 82 -1.71 -8.55 1.67
N ILE A 83 -2.94 -8.53 1.18
CA ILE A 83 -3.50 -9.60 0.36
C ILE A 83 -3.29 -9.26 -1.10
N PHE A 84 -2.65 -10.14 -1.86
CA PHE A 84 -2.35 -9.94 -3.27
C PHE A 84 -3.52 -10.30 -4.17
N TYR A 85 -3.83 -9.39 -5.10
CA TYR A 85 -4.72 -9.61 -6.23
C TYR A 85 -4.01 -9.16 -7.51
N SER A 86 -4.07 -10.00 -8.54
CA SER A 86 -3.51 -9.68 -9.85
C SER A 86 -4.46 -8.73 -10.57
N GLY A 87 -3.91 -7.73 -11.26
CA GLY A 87 -4.66 -6.99 -12.27
C GLY A 87 -5.17 -7.91 -13.37
N GLN A 88 -6.38 -7.66 -13.88
CA GLN A 88 -6.96 -8.45 -14.97
C GLN A 88 -6.59 -7.85 -16.33
N GLY A 89 -6.44 -8.71 -17.36
CA GLY A 89 -6.22 -8.28 -18.74
C GLY A 89 -4.91 -7.49 -18.95
N GLU A 90 -5.03 -6.32 -19.58
CA GLU A 90 -3.92 -5.42 -19.95
C GLU A 90 -3.44 -4.51 -18.81
N GLU A 91 -4.01 -4.64 -17.60
CA GLU A 91 -3.58 -3.84 -16.45
C GLU A 91 -2.10 -4.08 -16.13
N ALA A 92 -1.31 -3.00 -16.18
CA ALA A 92 0.12 -3.02 -15.86
C ALA A 92 0.41 -3.02 -14.35
N LYS A 93 -0.63 -3.08 -13.52
CA LYS A 93 -0.57 -2.96 -12.06
C LYS A 93 -1.26 -4.15 -11.40
N ASP A 94 -0.68 -4.58 -10.29
CA ASP A 94 -1.25 -5.50 -9.35
C ASP A 94 -1.64 -4.76 -8.06
N TYR A 95 -2.49 -5.39 -7.27
CA TYR A 95 -3.12 -4.80 -6.10
C TYR A 95 -2.69 -5.52 -4.83
N LEU A 96 -2.30 -4.74 -3.83
CA LEU A 96 -2.08 -5.21 -2.48
C LEU A 96 -3.11 -4.58 -1.55
N PHE A 97 -4.06 -5.39 -1.07
CA PHE A 97 -5.12 -4.95 -0.18
C PHE A 97 -4.70 -5.00 1.28
N PHE A 98 -5.00 -3.96 2.04
CA PHE A 98 -4.77 -3.94 3.48
C PHE A 98 -5.73 -4.91 4.18
N PRO A 99 -5.29 -5.60 5.23
CA PRO A 99 -6.19 -6.35 6.09
C PRO A 99 -7.13 -5.38 6.83
N LYS A 100 -8.38 -5.81 7.10
CA LYS A 100 -9.41 -4.98 7.76
C LYS A 100 -8.91 -4.24 9.01
N GLN A 101 -8.15 -4.91 9.86
CA GLN A 101 -7.63 -4.31 11.10
C GLN A 101 -6.70 -3.12 10.84
N ILE A 102 -5.85 -3.19 9.81
CA ILE A 102 -4.96 -2.09 9.45
C ILE A 102 -5.77 -0.98 8.78
N ALA A 103 -6.74 -1.31 7.92
CA ALA A 103 -7.61 -0.30 7.33
C ALA A 103 -8.40 0.50 8.39
N ILE A 104 -8.94 -0.17 9.41
CA ILE A 104 -9.60 0.49 10.55
C ILE A 104 -8.64 1.44 11.27
N LYS A 105 -7.39 1.02 11.51
CA LYS A 105 -6.36 1.89 12.09
C LYS A 105 -6.07 3.09 11.18
N LEU A 106 -5.91 2.92 9.87
CA LEU A 106 -5.68 4.04 8.96
C LEU A 106 -6.83 5.08 9.09
N THR A 107 -8.07 4.61 9.05
CA THR A 107 -9.26 5.47 9.21
C THR A 107 -9.33 6.13 10.59
N SER A 108 -8.97 5.44 11.68
CA SER A 108 -9.03 6.02 13.03
C SER A 108 -8.04 7.16 13.24
N TYR A 109 -6.96 7.21 12.46
CA TYR A 109 -6.01 8.34 12.41
C TYR A 109 -6.35 9.33 11.28
N ALA A 110 -7.50 9.17 10.64
CA ALA A 110 -7.97 9.97 9.51
C ALA A 110 -6.92 10.05 8.39
N ILE A 111 -6.38 8.88 8.05
CA ILE A 111 -5.56 8.63 6.86
C ILE A 111 -6.51 8.08 5.81
N PHE A 112 -6.91 8.94 4.88
CA PHE A 112 -7.91 8.61 3.88
C PHE A 112 -7.27 8.18 2.56
N PRO A 113 -7.94 7.28 1.80
CA PRO A 113 -7.56 6.98 0.43
C PRO A 113 -7.46 8.26 -0.43
N ASN A 114 -6.57 8.25 -1.40
CA ASN A 114 -6.22 9.35 -2.31
C ASN A 114 -5.50 10.56 -1.67
N ASP A 115 -5.54 10.70 -0.34
CA ASP A 115 -4.94 11.83 0.37
C ASP A 115 -3.56 11.50 0.98
N TYR A 116 -3.14 10.23 0.98
CA TYR A 116 -1.93 9.80 1.69
C TYR A 116 -1.10 8.81 0.89
N ILE A 117 0.21 9.02 0.93
CA ILE A 117 1.23 8.08 0.47
C ILE A 117 1.70 7.24 1.65
N VAL A 118 1.86 5.95 1.43
CA VAL A 118 2.44 5.00 2.37
C VAL A 118 3.77 4.47 1.84
N LYS A 119 4.74 4.27 2.72
CA LYS A 119 5.96 3.50 2.46
C LYS A 119 5.87 2.19 3.23
N LEU A 120 5.90 1.07 2.52
CA LEU A 120 5.91 -0.27 3.07
C LEU A 120 7.27 -0.92 2.81
N LYS A 121 7.73 -1.70 3.79
CA LYS A 121 8.83 -2.65 3.63
C LYS A 121 8.27 -4.06 3.72
N LEU A 122 8.27 -4.77 2.60
CA LEU A 122 7.79 -6.14 2.49
C LEU A 122 8.99 -7.09 2.56
N ASP A 123 8.86 -8.16 3.34
CA ASP A 123 9.98 -9.06 3.66
C ASP A 123 9.77 -10.49 3.14
N PHE A 124 8.53 -11.01 3.17
CA PHE A 124 8.23 -12.38 2.73
C PHE A 124 6.78 -12.56 2.24
N ILE A 125 6.62 -13.51 1.33
CA ILE A 125 5.33 -13.94 0.78
C ILE A 125 4.90 -15.22 1.50
N SER A 126 3.62 -15.30 1.87
CA SER A 126 3.00 -16.48 2.48
C SER A 126 1.82 -16.94 1.62
N CYS A 127 1.87 -18.18 1.15
CA CYS A 127 0.83 -18.81 0.34
C CYS A 127 0.45 -20.15 1.00
N GLY A 128 -0.65 -20.19 1.74
CA GLY A 128 -0.96 -21.33 2.60
C GLY A 128 0.16 -21.57 3.62
N TRP A 129 0.75 -22.77 3.60
CA TRP A 129 1.84 -23.19 4.49
C TRP A 129 3.24 -22.79 4.01
N LYS A 130 3.37 -22.34 2.74
CA LYS A 130 4.66 -22.00 2.15
C LYS A 130 5.01 -20.54 2.45
N HIS A 131 6.22 -20.32 2.95
CA HIS A 131 6.80 -18.99 3.15
C HIS A 131 8.02 -18.81 2.23
N THR A 132 8.05 -17.71 1.48
CA THR A 132 9.14 -17.39 0.56
C THR A 132 9.70 -16.01 0.92
N LYS A 133 11.00 -15.93 1.24
CA LYS A 133 11.67 -14.65 1.49
C LYS A 133 11.84 -13.88 0.19
N LEU A 134 11.69 -12.57 0.25
CA LEU A 134 12.04 -11.69 -0.86
C LEU A 134 13.57 -11.58 -0.93
N TYR A 135 14.13 -11.94 -2.09
CA TYR A 135 15.57 -12.17 -2.27
C TYR A 135 16.28 -11.04 -3.04
N SER A 136 15.55 -10.03 -3.52
CA SER A 136 16.12 -8.79 -4.05
C SER A 136 15.70 -7.60 -3.20
N GLN A 137 16.62 -6.66 -3.00
CA GLN A 137 16.28 -5.35 -2.47
C GLN A 137 15.91 -4.46 -3.64
N THR A 138 14.62 -4.27 -3.86
CA THR A 138 14.09 -3.39 -4.89
C THR A 138 13.27 -2.30 -4.20
N SER A 139 13.46 -1.05 -4.59
CA SER A 139 12.58 0.05 -4.20
C SER A 139 11.73 0.42 -5.38
N VAL A 140 10.43 0.52 -5.17
CA VAL A 140 9.46 0.84 -6.20
C VAL A 140 8.63 2.02 -5.72
N ASN A 141 8.74 3.11 -6.47
CA ASN A 141 7.86 4.25 -6.31
C ASN A 141 6.77 4.12 -7.38
N VAL A 142 5.55 3.89 -6.93
CA VAL A 142 4.36 3.80 -7.78
C VAL A 142 3.66 5.14 -7.63
N ASP A 143 4.28 6.15 -8.20
CA ASP A 143 3.68 7.48 -8.24
C ASP A 143 2.74 7.49 -9.45
N ASP A 144 1.43 7.52 -9.20
CA ASP A 144 0.44 7.96 -10.20
C ASP A 144 0.55 9.48 -10.46
N THR A 145 1.71 10.08 -10.14
CA THR A 145 1.99 11.51 -10.05
C THR A 145 3.35 11.81 -10.68
N GLU A 146 3.74 11.08 -11.74
CA GLU A 146 4.99 11.21 -12.51
C GLU A 146 5.31 12.62 -13.06
N GLN A 147 4.56 13.67 -12.67
CA GLN A 147 4.80 15.06 -13.07
C GLN A 147 5.49 15.95 -12.01
N TYR A 148 5.85 15.44 -10.82
CA TYR A 148 6.21 16.31 -9.69
C TYR A 148 7.62 16.14 -9.13
N TYR A 149 8.60 15.82 -9.96
CA TYR A 149 10.00 15.85 -9.53
C TYR A 149 10.93 16.45 -10.61
N ASP A 150 11.17 17.76 -10.49
CA ASP A 150 12.48 18.39 -10.72
C ASP A 150 13.02 18.88 -9.36
#